data_AF-A0A925U7I3-F1
#
_entry.id   AF-A0A925U7I3-F1
#
_cell.length_a   1.000
_cell.length_b   1.000
_cell.length_c   1.000
_cell.angle_alpha   90.00
_cell.angle_beta   90.00
_cell.angle_gamma   90.00
#
_symmetry.space_group_name_H-M   'P 1'
#
loop_
_entity.id
_entity.type
_entity.pdbx_description
1 polymer ?
#
loop_
_entity_poly.entity_id
_entity_poly.type
_entity_poly.pdbx_seq_one_letter_code
_entity_poly.pdbx_strand_id
1 'polypeptide(L)'
;MMPAHESSVLSKEDLASLIAYCKSMPPVDTKKEKLKEMGPIGRVLIVLDKVAVLPAERINHESTLTTSTPTNAVALGKYLASTCEGCHRPNMKGGTALAPGYPAIPDISGTGAPGNWSEAQFISTIRKGKTPEGRLLRNKFMPWQNMQHFSDVELQSIKSYLQSIK
;
A
#
# COMPACT_ATOMS: atom_id res chain seq x y z
N MET A 1 -13.86 -1.68 6.35
CA MET A 1 -14.08 -1.48 4.90
C MET A 1 -12.76 -1.77 4.21
N MET A 2 -12.76 -2.56 3.14
CA MET A 2 -11.53 -2.89 2.39
C MET A 2 -11.16 -1.73 1.43
N PRO A 3 -9.88 -1.32 1.33
CA PRO A 3 -9.44 -0.25 0.42
C PRO A 3 -9.31 -0.79 -1.02
N ALA A 4 -10.43 -1.11 -1.66
CA ALA A 4 -10.44 -1.80 -2.96
C ALA A 4 -9.70 -1.06 -4.10
N HIS A 5 -9.64 0.28 -4.03
CA HIS A 5 -8.92 1.13 -4.98
C HIS A 5 -7.40 0.95 -4.96
N GLU A 6 -6.84 0.43 -3.87
CA GLU A 6 -5.41 0.10 -3.78
C GLU A 6 -5.13 -1.26 -4.42
N SER A 7 -6.10 -2.19 -4.39
CA SER A 7 -5.97 -3.52 -4.99
C SER A 7 -6.40 -3.59 -6.46
N SER A 8 -7.07 -2.56 -6.99
CA SER A 8 -7.54 -2.55 -8.38
C SER A 8 -6.42 -2.47 -9.41
N VAL A 9 -5.19 -2.21 -8.98
CA VAL A 9 -4.01 -2.17 -9.86
C VAL A 9 -3.34 -3.53 -10.05
N LEU A 10 -3.75 -4.57 -9.32
CA LEU A 10 -3.16 -5.91 -9.42
C LEU A 10 -3.29 -6.48 -10.82
N SER A 11 -2.24 -7.18 -11.28
CA SER A 11 -2.28 -7.89 -12.55
C SER A 11 -3.28 -9.06 -12.50
N LYS A 12 -3.78 -9.50 -13.65
CA LYS A 12 -4.68 -10.67 -13.73
C LYS A 12 -4.03 -11.92 -13.16
N GLU A 13 -2.73 -12.08 -13.40
CA GLU A 13 -1.91 -13.18 -12.89
C GLU A 13 -1.83 -13.19 -11.35
N ASP A 14 -1.48 -12.06 -10.75
CA ASP A 14 -1.37 -11.96 -9.28
C ASP A 14 -2.75 -12.10 -8.63
N LEU A 15 -3.79 -11.49 -9.21
CA LEU A 15 -5.16 -11.64 -8.73
C LEU A 15 -5.63 -13.10 -8.80
N ALA A 16 -5.34 -13.80 -9.90
CA ALA A 16 -5.66 -15.23 -10.03
C ALA A 16 -4.92 -16.07 -8.99
N SER A 17 -3.65 -15.77 -8.74
CA SER A 17 -2.84 -16.45 -7.72
C SER A 17 -3.38 -16.24 -6.30
N LEU A 18 -3.79 -15.01 -5.97
CA LEU A 18 -4.44 -14.70 -4.69
C LEU A 18 -5.78 -15.43 -4.55
N ILE A 19 -6.61 -15.45 -5.61
CA ILE A 19 -7.89 -16.19 -5.60
C ILE A 19 -7.64 -17.69 -5.41
N ALA A 20 -6.67 -18.26 -6.11
CA ALA A 20 -6.30 -19.67 -5.99
C ALA A 20 -5.82 -20.02 -4.58
N TYR A 21 -4.97 -19.19 -3.98
CA TYR A 21 -4.52 -19.35 -2.60
C TYR A 21 -5.68 -19.25 -1.60
N CYS A 22 -6.54 -18.24 -1.72
CA CYS A 22 -7.70 -18.11 -0.85
C CYS A 22 -8.65 -19.32 -0.94
N LYS A 23 -8.78 -19.93 -2.13
CA LYS A 23 -9.59 -21.14 -2.35
C LYS A 23 -8.94 -22.42 -1.80
N SER A 24 -7.62 -22.47 -1.66
CA SER A 24 -6.92 -23.66 -1.12
C SER A 24 -6.91 -23.71 0.41
N MET A 25 -7.13 -22.56 1.07
CA MET A 25 -7.20 -22.48 2.52
C MET A 25 -8.51 -23.09 3.05
N PRO A 26 -8.48 -23.81 4.20
CA PRO A 26 -9.69 -24.33 4.81
C PRO A 26 -10.61 -23.18 5.23
N PRO A 27 -11.94 -23.31 5.04
CA PRO A 27 -12.87 -22.28 5.48
C PRO A 27 -12.82 -22.15 7.00
N VAL A 28 -12.64 -20.92 7.48
CA VAL A 28 -12.70 -20.60 8.91
C VAL A 28 -14.04 -19.94 9.19
N ASP A 29 -14.87 -20.59 10.00
CA ASP A 29 -16.15 -20.04 10.44
C ASP A 29 -15.91 -19.07 11.60
N THR A 30 -15.69 -17.80 11.27
CA THR A 30 -15.70 -16.73 12.25
C THR A 30 -17.13 -16.27 12.46
N LYS A 31 -17.57 -16.13 13.72
CA LYS A 31 -18.80 -15.40 14.02
C LYS A 31 -18.67 -14.02 13.39
N LYS A 32 -19.32 -13.82 12.25
CA LYS A 32 -19.34 -12.52 11.59
C LYS A 32 -19.97 -11.58 12.60
N GLU A 33 -19.18 -10.69 13.20
CA GLU A 33 -19.78 -9.54 13.87
C GLU A 33 -20.74 -8.94 12.86
N LYS A 34 -22.02 -8.78 13.22
CA LYS A 34 -22.97 -8.10 12.36
C LYS A 34 -22.34 -6.75 12.06
N LEU A 35 -21.88 -6.56 10.83
CA LEU A 35 -21.45 -5.26 10.34
C LEU A 35 -22.58 -4.32 10.70
N LYS A 36 -22.32 -3.33 11.57
CA LYS A 36 -23.35 -2.38 11.95
C LYS A 36 -23.88 -1.76 10.66
N GLU A 37 -25.12 -2.11 10.31
CA GLU A 37 -25.73 -1.56 9.12
C GLU A 37 -25.75 -0.05 9.26
N MET A 38 -25.39 0.63 8.17
CA MET A 38 -25.44 2.08 8.16
C MET A 38 -26.90 2.52 8.21
N GLY A 39 -27.27 3.18 9.31
CA GLY A 39 -28.63 3.67 9.51
C GLY A 39 -29.04 4.76 8.50
N PRO A 40 -30.32 5.15 8.47
CA PRO A 40 -30.85 6.11 7.50
C PRO A 40 -30.08 7.44 7.42
N ILE A 41 -29.66 7.98 8.56
CA ILE A 41 -28.86 9.22 8.62
C ILE A 41 -27.51 9.04 7.92
N GLY A 42 -26.81 7.92 8.15
CA GLY A 42 -25.53 7.65 7.49
C GLY A 42 -25.69 7.52 5.97
N ARG A 43 -26.78 6.92 5.49
CA ARG A 43 -27.08 6.85 4.05
C ARG A 43 -27.36 8.21 3.45
N VAL A 44 -28.14 9.06 4.12
CA VAL A 44 -28.40 10.44 3.68
C VAL A 44 -27.09 11.23 3.63
N LEU A 45 -26.23 11.09 4.64
CA LEU A 45 -24.93 11.77 4.65
C LEU A 45 -23.98 11.29 3.54
N ILE A 46 -24.02 10.03 3.12
CA ILE A 46 -23.31 9.54 1.93
C ILE A 46 -23.86 10.19 0.66
N VAL A 47 -25.18 10.20 0.48
CA VAL A 47 -25.82 10.81 -0.70
C VAL A 47 -25.51 12.30 -0.82
N LEU A 48 -25.38 12.98 0.33
CA LEU A 48 -25.01 14.39 0.41
C LEU A 48 -23.49 14.64 0.37
N ASP A 49 -22.67 13.60 0.15
CA ASP A 49 -21.20 13.65 0.12
C ASP A 49 -20.57 14.26 1.39
N LYS A 50 -21.24 14.04 2.54
CA LYS A 50 -20.82 14.54 3.86
C LYS A 50 -20.05 13.52 4.69
N VAL A 51 -20.07 12.24 4.30
CA VAL A 51 -19.38 11.16 5.03
C VAL A 51 -18.74 10.17 4.05
N ALA A 52 -17.43 9.97 4.24
CA ALA A 52 -16.57 8.90 3.71
C ALA A 52 -16.68 8.58 2.20
N VAL A 53 -15.69 9.06 1.45
CA VAL A 53 -15.36 8.67 0.07
C VAL A 53 -15.39 7.15 -0.06
N LEU A 54 -16.35 6.61 -0.79
CA LEU A 54 -16.46 5.17 -0.97
C LEU A 54 -15.25 4.73 -1.80
N PRO A 55 -14.55 3.64 -1.44
CA PRO A 55 -13.41 3.15 -2.23
C PRO A 55 -13.77 2.96 -3.72
N ALA A 56 -15.02 2.59 -4.01
CA ALA A 56 -15.53 2.44 -5.37
C ALA A 56 -15.48 3.72 -6.21
N GLU A 57 -15.66 4.91 -5.61
CA GLU A 57 -15.61 6.20 -6.33
C GLU A 57 -14.19 6.57 -6.76
N ARG A 58 -13.18 5.99 -6.10
CA ARG A 58 -11.76 6.21 -6.40
C ARG A 58 -11.21 5.22 -7.43
N ILE A 59 -12.03 4.27 -7.88
CA ILE A 59 -11.66 3.28 -8.89
C ILE A 59 -12.04 3.83 -10.26
N ASN A 60 -11.09 3.81 -11.19
CA ASN A 60 -11.42 4.00 -12.59
C ASN A 60 -12.09 2.72 -13.14
N HIS A 61 -13.42 2.74 -13.24
CA HIS A 61 -14.22 1.60 -13.71
C HIS A 61 -14.05 1.29 -15.20
N GLU A 62 -13.45 2.18 -15.97
CA GLU A 62 -13.13 1.96 -17.39
C GLU A 62 -11.73 1.33 -17.58
N SER A 63 -10.94 1.22 -16.50
CA SER A 63 -9.59 0.63 -16.57
C SER A 63 -9.65 -0.87 -16.80
N THR A 64 -8.78 -1.35 -17.70
CA THR A 64 -8.58 -2.79 -17.90
C THR A 64 -7.45 -3.31 -17.02
N LEU A 65 -7.69 -4.46 -16.38
CA LEU A 65 -6.64 -5.14 -15.61
C LEU A 65 -5.48 -5.52 -16.52
N THR A 66 -4.27 -5.14 -16.11
CA THR A 66 -3.04 -5.53 -16.81
C THR A 66 -2.88 -7.05 -16.74
N THR A 67 -2.51 -7.68 -17.85
CA THR A 67 -2.50 -9.15 -17.93
C THR A 67 -1.43 -9.78 -17.04
N SER A 68 -0.22 -9.25 -17.06
CA SER A 68 0.94 -9.78 -16.34
C SER A 68 1.66 -8.70 -15.55
N THR A 69 2.45 -9.12 -14.56
CA THR A 69 3.24 -8.21 -13.73
C THR A 69 4.38 -7.59 -14.55
N PRO A 70 4.66 -6.28 -14.40
CA PRO A 70 5.71 -5.62 -15.19
C PRO A 70 7.10 -6.21 -14.93
N THR A 71 7.92 -6.30 -15.98
CA THR A 71 9.30 -6.80 -15.90
C THR A 71 10.36 -5.70 -15.85
N ASN A 72 10.03 -4.48 -16.29
CA ASN A 72 10.91 -3.32 -16.16
C ASN A 72 11.02 -2.91 -14.68
N ALA A 73 12.24 -2.72 -14.17
CA ALA A 73 12.49 -2.44 -12.74
C ALA A 73 11.69 -1.24 -12.19
N VAL A 74 11.58 -0.13 -12.92
CA VAL A 74 10.83 1.04 -12.46
C VAL A 74 9.32 0.79 -12.52
N ALA A 75 8.84 0.12 -13.58
CA ALA A 75 7.43 -0.24 -13.70
C ALA A 75 6.99 -1.27 -12.65
N LEU A 76 7.83 -2.26 -12.36
CA LEU A 76 7.66 -3.23 -11.28
C LEU A 76 7.68 -2.53 -9.93
N GLY A 77 8.63 -1.61 -9.72
CA GLY A 77 8.71 -0.79 -8.51
C GLY A 77 7.43 0.01 -8.27
N LYS A 78 6.89 0.65 -9.32
CA LYS A 78 5.62 1.36 -9.26
C LYS A 78 4.45 0.43 -8.90
N TYR A 79 4.39 -0.73 -9.55
CA TYR A 79 3.37 -1.74 -9.31
C TYR A 79 3.35 -2.18 -7.83
N LEU A 80 4.51 -2.53 -7.28
CA LEU A 80 4.67 -2.98 -5.90
C LEU A 80 4.43 -1.85 -4.88
N ALA A 81 4.89 -0.64 -5.22
CA ALA A 81 4.76 0.53 -4.36
C ALA A 81 3.33 1.10 -4.28
N SER A 82 2.37 0.58 -5.06
CA SER A 82 0.94 0.92 -4.93
C SER A 82 0.43 0.77 -3.48
N THR A 83 0.91 -0.26 -2.78
CA THR A 83 0.59 -0.49 -1.36
C THR A 83 1.21 0.53 -0.40
N CYS A 84 2.26 1.24 -0.83
CA CYS A 84 2.88 2.32 -0.07
C CYS A 84 2.07 3.62 -0.17
N GLU A 85 1.35 3.85 -1.28
CA GLU A 85 0.64 5.11 -1.58
C GLU A 85 -0.49 5.39 -0.58
N GLY A 86 -1.14 4.36 -0.05
CA GLY A 86 -2.22 4.50 0.92
C GLY A 86 -1.80 5.33 2.15
N CYS A 87 -0.53 5.19 2.55
CA CYS A 87 0.08 6.00 3.61
C CYS A 87 0.92 7.14 3.03
N HIS A 88 1.92 6.83 2.19
CA HIS A 88 2.93 7.79 1.71
C HIS A 88 2.44 8.76 0.62
N ARG A 89 1.17 8.67 0.24
CA ARG A 89 0.50 9.43 -0.84
C ARG A 89 1.00 9.02 -2.22
N PRO A 90 0.24 9.31 -3.30
CA PRO A 90 0.63 8.93 -4.66
C PRO A 90 1.96 9.51 -5.14
N ASN A 91 2.40 10.64 -4.56
CA ASN A 91 3.69 11.27 -4.88
C ASN A 91 4.84 10.80 -3.98
N MET A 92 4.59 9.86 -3.05
CA MET A 92 5.58 9.32 -2.12
C MET A 92 6.25 10.35 -1.19
N LYS A 93 5.76 11.60 -1.15
CA LYS A 93 6.30 12.68 -0.33
C LYS A 93 5.77 12.70 1.10
N GLY A 94 4.87 11.80 1.44
CA GLY A 94 4.27 11.73 2.76
C GLY A 94 3.39 12.95 3.04
N GLY A 95 3.37 13.40 4.30
CA GLY A 95 2.55 14.53 4.73
C GLY A 95 2.13 14.46 6.19
N THR A 96 1.03 15.14 6.50
CA THR A 96 0.44 15.13 7.84
C THR A 96 -0.03 13.74 8.26
N ALA A 97 -0.18 13.55 9.56
CA ALA A 97 -0.64 12.29 10.13
C ALA A 97 -1.99 11.84 9.56
N LEU A 98 -2.17 10.52 9.35
CA LEU A 98 -3.42 9.94 8.83
C LEU A 98 -4.61 10.10 9.79
N ALA A 99 -4.33 10.21 11.09
CA ALA A 99 -5.34 10.35 12.13
C ALA A 99 -4.73 11.00 13.39
N PRO A 100 -5.55 11.55 14.30
CA PRO A 100 -5.07 12.01 15.60
C PRO A 100 -4.28 10.91 16.33
N GLY A 101 -3.10 11.28 16.86
CA GLY A 101 -2.20 10.35 17.56
C GLY A 101 -1.28 9.50 16.66
N TYR A 102 -1.37 9.66 15.33
CA TYR A 102 -0.41 9.06 14.38
C TYR A 102 0.77 10.01 14.12
N PRO A 103 1.97 9.49 13.81
CA PRO A 103 3.09 10.33 13.40
C PRO A 103 2.83 10.96 12.03
N ALA A 104 3.54 12.05 11.72
CA ALA A 104 3.65 12.54 10.35
C ALA A 104 4.25 11.45 9.45
N ILE A 105 3.80 11.42 8.20
CA ILE A 105 4.19 10.43 7.21
C ILE A 105 5.44 10.97 6.50
N PRO A 106 6.56 10.22 6.49
CA PRO A 106 7.79 10.73 5.92
C PRO A 106 7.77 10.71 4.39
N ASP A 107 8.52 11.64 3.80
CA ASP A 107 8.92 11.60 2.39
C ASP A 107 9.84 10.40 2.17
N ILE A 108 9.41 9.47 1.32
CA ILE A 108 10.17 8.29 0.90
C ILE A 108 10.59 8.33 -0.57
N SER A 109 10.30 9.43 -1.26
CA SER A 109 10.73 9.67 -2.64
C SER A 109 12.25 9.90 -2.72
N GLY A 110 12.74 10.15 -3.93
CA GLY A 110 14.14 10.47 -4.20
C GLY A 110 14.62 11.78 -3.55
N THR A 111 13.73 12.63 -3.04
CA THR A 111 14.09 13.82 -2.23
C THR A 111 14.01 13.59 -0.72
N GLY A 112 13.41 12.48 -0.29
CA GLY A 112 13.32 12.10 1.11
C GLY A 112 14.60 11.45 1.64
N ALA A 113 14.58 11.04 2.91
CA ALA A 113 15.72 10.34 3.53
C ALA A 113 16.14 9.07 2.73
N PRO A 114 15.21 8.23 2.23
CA PRO A 114 15.56 7.08 1.40
C PRO A 114 16.29 7.40 0.10
N GLY A 115 16.13 8.62 -0.44
CA GLY A 115 16.85 9.08 -1.63
C GLY A 115 18.37 9.09 -1.43
N ASN A 116 18.83 9.33 -0.20
CA ASN A 116 20.25 9.35 0.17
C ASN A 116 20.81 7.97 0.58
N TRP A 117 19.95 6.95 0.70
CA TRP A 117 20.37 5.63 1.12
C TRP A 117 20.97 4.84 -0.04
N SER A 118 22.08 4.14 0.22
CA SER A 118 22.53 3.06 -0.65
C SER A 118 21.45 1.98 -0.76
N GLU A 119 21.54 1.16 -1.80
CA GLU A 119 20.57 0.09 -2.01
C GLU A 119 20.57 -0.92 -0.85
N ALA A 120 21.76 -1.34 -0.41
CA ALA A 120 21.92 -2.21 0.75
C ALA A 120 21.30 -1.62 2.03
N GLN A 121 21.43 -0.30 2.23
CA GLN A 121 20.81 0.40 3.35
C GLN A 121 19.28 0.39 3.26
N PHE A 122 18.71 0.64 2.08
CA PHE A 122 17.27 0.57 1.87
C PHE A 122 16.73 -0.84 2.12
N ILE A 123 17.35 -1.85 1.51
CA ILE A 123 16.98 -3.26 1.71
C ILE A 123 17.08 -3.65 3.19
N SER A 124 18.20 -3.34 3.85
CA SER A 124 18.37 -3.62 5.28
C SER A 124 17.34 -2.90 6.15
N THR A 125 16.91 -1.70 5.77
CA THR A 125 15.89 -0.95 6.50
C THR A 125 14.54 -1.64 6.46
N ILE A 126 14.10 -2.09 5.27
CA ILE A 126 12.83 -2.83 5.12
C ILE A 126 12.90 -4.20 5.78
N ARG A 127 14.05 -4.87 5.73
CA ARG A 127 14.26 -6.20 6.33
C ARG A 127 14.31 -6.20 7.86
N LYS A 128 14.88 -5.16 8.46
CA LYS A 128 15.18 -5.13 9.91
C LYS A 128 14.36 -4.08 10.67
N GLY A 129 13.64 -3.22 9.97
CA GLY A 129 12.92 -2.11 10.57
C GLY A 129 13.84 -1.09 11.25
N LYS A 130 15.08 -0.92 10.79
CA LYS A 130 16.04 0.06 11.35
C LYS A 130 16.66 0.87 10.22
N THR A 131 16.48 2.19 10.26
CA THR A 131 17.05 3.09 9.25
C THR A 131 18.58 3.23 9.43
N PRO A 132 19.30 3.71 8.41
CA PRO A 132 20.76 3.94 8.50
C PRO A 132 21.14 4.92 9.62
N GLU A 133 20.25 5.87 9.92
CA GLU A 133 20.40 6.84 11.01
C GLU A 133 20.10 6.24 12.38
N GLY A 134 19.75 4.95 12.45
CA GLY A 134 19.50 4.22 13.68
C GLY A 134 18.06 4.24 14.19
N ARG A 135 17.14 4.90 13.48
CA ARG A 135 15.72 4.99 13.89
C ARG A 135 15.03 3.64 13.68
N LEU A 136 14.28 3.20 14.69
CA LEU A 136 13.44 2.01 14.59
C LEU A 136 12.08 2.33 13.96
N LEU A 137 11.70 1.55 12.94
CA LEU A 137 10.39 1.57 12.31
C LEU A 137 9.40 0.84 13.20
N ARG A 138 8.38 1.58 13.62
CA ARG A 138 7.31 1.04 14.47
C ARG A 138 6.29 0.33 13.58
N ASN A 139 6.19 -1.00 13.71
CA ASN A 139 5.30 -1.82 12.87
C ASN A 139 3.82 -1.35 12.89
N LYS A 140 3.38 -0.77 14.03
CA LYS A 140 2.05 -0.15 14.16
C LYS A 140 1.76 0.95 13.13
N PHE A 141 2.78 1.70 12.71
CA PHE A 141 2.64 2.86 11.83
C PHE A 141 3.20 2.63 10.43
N MET A 142 4.18 1.74 10.31
CA MET A 142 4.77 1.36 9.04
C MET A 142 5.01 -0.16 9.08
N PRO A 143 4.20 -0.96 8.36
CA PRO A 143 4.14 -2.42 8.50
C PRO A 143 5.30 -3.13 7.80
N TRP A 144 6.55 -2.75 8.13
CA TRP A 144 7.75 -3.30 7.50
C TRP A 144 7.86 -4.83 7.62
N GLN A 145 7.29 -5.43 8.67
CA GLN A 145 7.34 -6.89 8.87
C GLN A 145 6.56 -7.66 7.78
N ASN A 146 5.58 -7.03 7.14
CA ASN A 146 4.91 -7.63 5.98
C ASN A 146 5.75 -7.43 4.72
N MET A 147 6.41 -6.27 4.61
CA MET A 147 7.23 -5.89 3.47
C MET A 147 8.61 -6.57 3.45
N GLN A 148 9.07 -7.10 4.59
CA GLN A 148 10.34 -7.83 4.69
C GLN A 148 10.36 -9.13 3.88
N HIS A 149 9.25 -9.54 3.26
CA HIS A 149 9.13 -10.74 2.45
C HIS A 149 9.30 -10.50 0.94
N PHE A 150 9.33 -9.24 0.48
CA PHE A 150 9.69 -8.93 -0.91
C PHE A 150 11.06 -9.53 -1.23
N SER A 151 11.29 -10.08 -2.40
CA SER A 151 12.62 -10.47 -2.87
C SER A 151 13.55 -9.25 -2.99
N ASP A 152 14.86 -9.49 -3.12
CA ASP A 152 15.82 -8.40 -3.29
C ASP A 152 15.56 -7.63 -4.60
N VAL A 153 15.18 -8.33 -5.68
CA VAL A 153 14.82 -7.72 -6.97
C VAL A 153 13.60 -6.80 -6.83
N GLU A 154 12.60 -7.20 -6.05
CA GLU A 154 11.41 -6.39 -5.78
C GLU A 154 11.77 -5.14 -4.96
N LEU A 155 12.60 -5.28 -3.92
CA LEU A 155 13.05 -4.12 -3.12
C LEU A 155 13.93 -3.15 -3.94
N GLN A 156 14.79 -3.67 -4.81
CA GLN A 156 15.57 -2.87 -5.77
C GLN A 156 14.67 -2.10 -6.73
N SER A 157 13.64 -2.77 -7.25
CA SER A 157 12.64 -2.19 -8.15
C SER A 157 11.87 -1.07 -7.45
N ILE A 158 11.37 -1.33 -6.23
CA ILE A 158 10.71 -0.32 -5.39
C ILE A 158 11.63 0.88 -5.18
N LYS A 159 12.89 0.66 -4.77
CA LYS A 159 13.85 1.74 -4.56
C LYS A 159 14.06 2.57 -5.82
N SER A 160 14.24 1.91 -6.97
CA SER A 160 14.45 2.57 -8.26
C SER A 160 13.26 3.46 -8.63
N TYR A 161 12.04 2.97 -8.40
CA TYR A 161 10.83 3.78 -8.58
C TYR A 161 10.80 4.98 -7.62
N LEU A 162 11.05 4.78 -6.33
CA LEU A 162 11.08 5.90 -5.37
C LEU A 162 12.10 6.98 -5.76
N GLN A 163 13.31 6.58 -6.19
CA GLN A 163 14.36 7.49 -6.63
C GLN A 163 14.01 8.30 -7.90
N SER A 164 13.13 7.76 -8.74
CA SER A 164 12.62 8.42 -9.94
C SER A 164 11.68 9.60 -9.62
N ILE A 165 11.11 9.63 -8.41
CA ILE A 165 10.22 10.69 -7.95
C ILE A 165 11.05 11.79 -7.28
N LYS A 166 10.91 13.03 -7.77
CA LYS A 166 11.61 14.22 -7.29
C LYS A 166 10.68 15.20 -6.58
#